data_AF-A0A1Y5SCN6-F1
#
_entry.id   AF-A0A1Y5SCN6-F1
#
_cell.length_a   1.000
_cell.length_b   1.000
_cell.length_c   1.000
_cell.angle_alpha   90.00
_cell.angle_beta   90.00
_cell.angle_gamma   90.00
#
_symmetry.space_group_name_H-M   'P 1'
#
loop_
_entity.id
_entity.type
_entity.pdbx_description
1 polymer ?
#
loop_
_entity_poly.entity_id
_entity_poly.type
_entity_poly.pdbx_seq_one_letter_code
_entity_poly.pdbx_strand_id
1 'polypeptide(L)'
;MEAFGQGLILPAICLAALGWTVPRVLARYFPEGVRPLLVLAFVAALVMTLISMGVFLGLYLWQGLSLGQMFSLGVLDGLAHFARLGAASALIWAPLLVLSVAGLPKHWVEATW
;
A
#
# COMPACT_ATOMS: atom_id res chain seq x y z
N MET A 1 10.02 24.72 12.80
CA MET A 1 9.86 23.91 11.57
C MET A 1 10.49 22.52 11.68
N GLU A 2 10.77 22.01 12.88
CA GLU A 2 11.49 20.72 13.08
C GLU A 2 10.55 19.50 13.24
N ALA A 3 9.30 19.70 13.67
CA ALA A 3 8.39 18.60 14.04
C ALA A 3 7.70 17.91 12.85
N PHE A 4 7.54 18.60 11.71
CA PHE A 4 6.85 18.04 10.54
C PHE A 4 7.67 16.93 9.83
N GLY A 5 8.99 16.95 9.96
CA GLY A 5 9.88 16.01 9.27
C GLY A 5 10.12 14.70 10.05
N GLN A 6 10.30 14.77 11.36
CA GLN A 6 10.84 13.61 12.10
C GLN A 6 9.85 12.44 12.25
N GLY A 7 8.54 12.69 12.24
CA GLY A 7 7.52 11.64 12.43
C GLY A 7 6.94 11.01 11.15
N LEU A 8 6.91 11.76 10.03
CA LEU A 8 6.20 11.34 8.80
C LEU A 8 7.12 10.90 7.66
N ILE A 9 8.38 11.35 7.66
CA ILE A 9 9.32 10.99 6.58
C ILE A 9 9.57 9.48 6.56
N LEU A 10 9.84 8.86 7.70
CA LEU A 10 10.12 7.42 7.77
C LEU A 10 8.94 6.58 7.27
N PRO A 11 7.68 6.79 7.73
CA PRO A 11 6.52 6.11 7.17
C PRO A 11 6.36 6.31 5.67
N ALA A 12 6.56 7.52 5.16
CA ALA A 12 6.46 7.80 3.73
C ALA A 12 7.51 7.04 2.91
N ILE A 13 8.76 7.01 3.37
CA ILE A 13 9.84 6.23 2.74
C ILE A 13 9.50 4.74 2.75
N CYS A 14 9.01 4.22 3.89
CA CYS A 14 8.58 2.82 4.00
C CYS A 14 7.48 2.49 3.00
N LEU A 15 6.44 3.32 2.89
CA LEU A 15 5.34 3.12 1.95
C LEU A 15 5.83 3.20 0.49
N ALA A 16 6.71 4.14 0.15
CA ALA A 16 7.29 4.25 -1.18
C ALA A 16 8.10 2.98 -1.55
N ALA A 17 8.95 2.51 -0.64
CA ALA A 17 9.72 1.28 -0.82
C ALA A 17 8.81 0.05 -0.98
N LEU A 18 7.74 -0.02 -0.19
CA LEU A 18 6.73 -1.09 -0.30
C LEU A 18 5.95 -1.04 -1.61
N GLY A 19 5.62 0.17 -2.10
CA GLY A 19 4.99 0.35 -3.41
C GLY A 19 5.81 -0.30 -4.52
N TRP A 20 7.15 -0.28 -4.42
CA TRP A 20 8.03 -0.95 -5.36
C TRP A 20 8.14 -2.47 -5.15
N THR A 21 8.26 -2.93 -3.90
CA THR A 21 8.56 -4.34 -3.59
C THR A 21 7.33 -5.25 -3.63
N VAL A 22 6.18 -4.79 -3.16
CA VAL A 22 4.93 -5.56 -3.09
C VAL A 22 4.53 -6.17 -4.44
N PRO A 23 4.41 -5.41 -5.56
CA PRO A 23 4.02 -6.00 -6.85
C PRO A 23 5.01 -7.06 -7.35
N ARG A 24 6.31 -6.93 -7.03
CA ARG A 24 7.34 -7.91 -7.43
C ARG A 24 7.28 -9.20 -6.64
N VAL A 25 6.93 -9.11 -5.36
CA VAL A 25 6.73 -10.29 -4.52
C VAL A 25 5.46 -11.01 -4.96
N LEU A 26 4.37 -10.27 -5.20
CA LEU A 26 3.12 -10.85 -5.69
C LEU A 26 3.28 -11.47 -7.08
N ALA A 27 4.07 -10.86 -7.98
CA ALA A 27 4.29 -11.36 -9.34
C ALA A 27 4.84 -12.79 -9.39
N ARG A 28 5.51 -13.27 -8.33
CA ARG A 28 6.02 -14.65 -8.25
C ARG A 28 4.91 -15.71 -8.23
N TYR A 29 3.67 -15.29 -7.93
CA TYR A 29 2.51 -16.16 -7.81
C TYR A 29 1.48 -15.94 -8.91
N PHE A 30 1.73 -14.99 -9.83
CA PHE A 30 0.81 -14.66 -10.93
C PHE A 30 1.34 -15.23 -12.24
N PRO A 31 0.46 -15.74 -13.12
CA PRO A 31 0.84 -16.17 -14.46
C PRO A 31 1.24 -14.97 -15.33
N GLU A 32 1.92 -15.24 -16.45
CA GLU A 32 2.33 -14.19 -17.38
C GLU A 32 1.18 -13.76 -18.29
N GLY A 33 1.12 -12.47 -18.61
CA GLY A 33 0.15 -11.92 -19.56
C GLY A 33 -0.53 -10.65 -19.08
N VAL A 34 -1.14 -9.93 -20.03
CA VAL A 34 -1.72 -8.60 -19.79
C VAL A 34 -2.88 -8.65 -18.78
N ARG A 35 -3.80 -9.63 -18.92
CA ARG A 35 -4.92 -9.78 -17.97
C ARG A 35 -4.42 -10.11 -16.55
N PRO A 36 -3.55 -11.12 -16.34
CA PRO A 36 -2.90 -11.35 -15.06
C PRO A 36 -2.18 -10.12 -14.51
N LEU A 37 -1.51 -9.31 -15.34
CA LEU A 37 -0.83 -8.09 -14.93
C LEU A 37 -1.79 -7.05 -14.35
N LEU A 38 -2.96 -6.86 -14.96
CA LEU A 38 -3.98 -5.95 -14.46
C LEU A 38 -4.55 -6.43 -13.12
N VAL A 39 -4.80 -7.74 -12.99
CA VAL A 39 -5.25 -8.32 -11.72
C VAL A 39 -4.16 -8.19 -10.65
N LEU A 40 -2.90 -8.45 -10.99
CA LEU A 40 -1.75 -8.25 -10.11
C LEU A 40 -1.68 -6.81 -9.63
N ALA A 41 -1.80 -5.83 -10.53
CA ALA A 41 -1.76 -4.41 -10.19
C ALA A 41 -2.89 -4.03 -9.22
N PHE A 42 -4.10 -4.52 -9.48
CA PHE A 42 -5.26 -4.31 -8.62
C PHE A 42 -5.06 -4.94 -7.23
N VAL A 43 -4.64 -6.20 -7.17
CA VAL A 43 -4.37 -6.91 -5.91
C VAL A 43 -3.24 -6.23 -5.14
N ALA A 44 -2.17 -5.80 -5.82
CA ALA A 44 -1.08 -5.05 -5.21
C ALA A 44 -1.57 -3.72 -4.61
N ALA A 45 -2.47 -3.00 -5.29
CA ALA A 45 -3.06 -1.77 -4.77
C ALA A 45 -3.94 -2.02 -3.52
N LEU A 46 -4.72 -3.12 -3.50
CA LEU A 46 -5.47 -3.52 -2.30
C LEU A 46 -4.54 -3.86 -1.13
N VAL A 47 -3.48 -4.64 -1.40
CA VAL A 47 -2.47 -4.99 -0.39
C VAL A 47 -1.78 -3.73 0.14
N MET A 48 -1.38 -2.80 -0.74
CA MET A 48 -0.77 -1.53 -0.33
C MET A 48 -1.71 -0.66 0.50
N THR A 49 -3.00 -0.67 0.21
CA THR A 49 -4.01 0.02 1.02
C THR A 49 -4.08 -0.59 2.42
N LEU A 50 -4.14 -1.92 2.53
CA LEU A 50 -4.15 -2.63 3.82
C LEU A 50 -2.86 -2.39 4.63
N ILE A 51 -1.70 -2.41 3.97
CA ILE A 51 -0.42 -2.10 4.62
C ILE A 51 -0.42 -0.66 5.12
N SER A 52 -0.91 0.29 4.30
CA SER A 52 -1.01 1.69 4.68
C SER A 52 -1.94 1.89 5.88
N MET A 53 -3.08 1.18 5.93
CA MET A 53 -3.97 1.16 7.10
C MET A 53 -3.22 0.73 8.35
N GLY A 54 -2.44 -0.36 8.28
CA GLY A 54 -1.62 -0.84 9.39
C GLY A 54 -0.55 0.15 9.84
N VAL A 55 0.13 0.80 8.89
CA VAL A 55 1.14 1.84 9.18
C VAL A 55 0.50 3.02 9.91
N PHE A 56 -0.63 3.54 9.42
CA PHE A 56 -1.30 4.67 10.07
C PHE A 56 -1.90 4.30 11.43
N LEU A 57 -2.46 3.10 11.55
CA LEU A 57 -2.91 2.59 12.85
C LEU A 57 -1.75 2.55 13.86
N GLY A 58 -0.60 2.03 13.45
CA GLY A 58 0.62 2.00 14.27
C GLY A 58 1.10 3.41 14.65
N LEU A 59 1.06 4.36 13.72
CA LEU A 59 1.40 5.76 14.00
C LEU A 59 0.44 6.40 15.01
N TYR A 60 -0.85 6.10 14.93
CA TYR A 60 -1.84 6.62 15.86
C TYR A 60 -1.63 6.05 17.27
N LEU A 61 -1.33 4.74 17.36
CA LEU A 61 -0.95 4.10 18.63
C LEU A 61 0.32 4.72 19.22
N TRP A 62 1.34 4.97 18.40
CA TRP A 62 2.56 5.64 18.83
C TRP A 62 2.28 7.04 19.39
N GLN A 63 1.37 7.79 18.76
CA GLN A 63 0.95 9.12 19.22
C GLN A 63 0.11 9.11 20.50
N GLY A 64 -0.17 7.94 21.08
CA GLY A 64 -0.84 7.79 22.37
C GLY A 64 -2.36 7.63 22.28
N LEU A 65 -2.93 7.51 21.08
CA LEU A 65 -4.35 7.15 20.94
C LEU A 65 -4.54 5.66 21.27
N SER A 66 -5.58 5.36 22.03
CA SER A 66 -5.98 3.97 22.31
C SER A 66 -6.89 3.42 21.21
N LEU A 67 -6.91 2.09 21.03
CA LEU A 67 -7.84 1.43 20.10
C LEU A 67 -9.30 1.76 20.43
N GLY A 68 -9.66 1.83 21.71
CA GLY A 68 -11.01 2.19 22.14
C GLY A 68 -11.43 3.60 21.69
N GLN A 69 -10.51 4.56 21.67
CA GLN A 69 -10.78 5.91 21.15
C GLN A 69 -10.93 5.91 19.62
N MET A 70 -10.07 5.19 18.91
CA MET A 70 -10.10 5.11 17.45
C MET A 70 -11.35 4.45 16.90
N PHE A 71 -11.86 3.43 17.60
CA PHE A 71 -13.06 2.68 17.20
C PHE A 71 -14.29 3.05 18.04
N SER A 72 -14.27 4.21 18.69
CA SER A 72 -15.36 4.68 19.57
C SER A 72 -16.70 4.88 18.86
N LEU A 73 -16.66 5.25 17.58
CA LEU A 73 -17.84 5.38 16.71
C LEU A 73 -18.32 4.04 16.13
N GLY A 74 -17.49 2.99 16.23
CA GLY A 74 -17.76 1.67 15.67
C GLY A 74 -16.57 1.13 14.87
N VAL A 75 -16.51 -0.21 14.76
CA VAL A 75 -15.44 -0.89 14.01
C VAL A 75 -15.49 -0.52 12.52
N LEU A 76 -16.70 -0.44 11.95
CA LEU A 76 -16.88 -0.15 10.53
C LEU A 76 -16.39 1.27 10.18
N ASP A 77 -16.72 2.26 11.01
CA ASP A 77 -16.29 3.65 10.80
C ASP A 77 -14.78 3.81 10.94
N GLY A 78 -14.17 3.14 11.93
CA GLY A 78 -12.72 3.12 12.07
C GLY A 78 -12.03 2.49 10.87
N LEU A 79 -12.52 1.33 10.39
CA LEU A 79 -11.98 0.69 9.18
C LEU A 79 -12.15 1.58 7.95
N ALA A 80 -13.30 2.21 7.76
CA ALA A 80 -13.55 3.14 6.66
C ALA A 80 -12.62 4.36 6.71
N HIS A 81 -12.38 4.90 7.90
CA HIS A 81 -11.43 5.99 8.11
C HIS A 81 -10.01 5.58 7.69
N PHE A 82 -9.50 4.46 8.20
CA PHE A 82 -8.16 3.99 7.84
C PHE A 82 -8.05 3.60 6.38
N ALA A 83 -9.09 3.00 5.79
CA ALA A 83 -9.12 2.67 4.36
C ALA A 83 -9.03 3.93 3.50
N ARG A 84 -9.78 4.98 3.83
CA ARG A 84 -9.68 6.28 3.15
C ARG A 84 -8.30 6.91 3.32
N LEU A 85 -7.71 6.82 4.51
CA LEU A 85 -6.38 7.34 4.79
C LEU A 85 -5.28 6.57 4.03
N GLY A 86 -5.38 5.24 3.99
CA GLY A 86 -4.48 4.36 3.23
C GLY A 86 -4.63 4.52 1.72
N ALA A 87 -5.83 4.80 1.23
CA ALA A 87 -6.06 5.16 -0.17
C ALA A 87 -5.50 6.56 -0.49
N ALA A 88 -5.63 7.53 0.42
CA ALA A 88 -5.07 8.86 0.23
C ALA A 88 -3.52 8.85 0.17
N SER A 89 -2.88 7.93 0.91
CA SER A 89 -1.42 7.75 0.83
C SER A 89 -0.95 7.12 -0.48
N ALA A 90 -1.87 6.72 -1.38
CA ALA A 90 -1.52 6.25 -2.73
C ALA A 90 -0.69 7.27 -3.52
N LEU A 91 -0.81 8.56 -3.22
CA LEU A 91 0.06 9.59 -3.80
C LEU A 91 1.56 9.32 -3.56
N ILE A 92 1.91 8.59 -2.49
CA ILE A 92 3.27 8.22 -2.15
C ILE A 92 3.67 6.91 -2.86
N TRP A 93 2.85 5.86 -2.74
CA TRP A 93 3.25 4.52 -3.15
C TRP A 93 2.76 4.10 -4.54
N ALA A 94 1.67 4.67 -5.05
CA ALA A 94 1.08 4.25 -6.33
C ALA A 94 1.98 4.52 -7.55
N PRO A 95 2.69 5.66 -7.67
CA PRO A 95 3.62 5.86 -8.78
C PRO A 95 4.71 4.80 -8.82
N LEU A 96 5.24 4.43 -7.66
CA LEU A 96 6.28 3.39 -7.51
C LEU A 96 5.72 2.00 -7.84
N LEU A 97 4.49 1.72 -7.43
CA LEU A 97 3.78 0.48 -7.80
C LEU A 97 3.57 0.39 -9.31
N VAL A 98 3.08 1.46 -9.94
CA VAL A 98 2.86 1.50 -11.39
C VAL A 98 4.18 1.29 -12.14
N LEU A 99 5.25 1.99 -11.76
CA LEU A 99 6.58 1.80 -12.35
C LEU A 99 7.11 0.37 -12.14
N SER A 100 6.87 -0.21 -10.96
CA SER A 100 7.29 -1.57 -10.66
C SER A 100 6.55 -2.61 -11.50
N VAL A 101 5.22 -2.48 -11.62
CA VAL A 101 4.36 -3.34 -12.45
C VAL A 101 4.70 -3.20 -13.93
N ALA A 102 4.88 -1.97 -14.42
CA ALA A 102 5.25 -1.71 -15.81
C ALA A 102 6.62 -2.30 -16.19
N GLY A 103 7.50 -2.52 -15.22
CA GLY A 103 8.81 -3.17 -15.42
C GLY A 103 8.83 -4.69 -15.30
N LEU A 104 7.70 -5.34 -15.02
CA LEU A 104 7.58 -6.81 -14.94
C LEU A 104 7.63 -7.54 -16.29
N PRO A 105 6.99 -7.08 -17.39
CA PRO A 105 6.92 -7.82 -18.64
C PRO A 105 8.23 -7.72 -19.44
N LYS A 106 9.29 -8.39 -19.00
CA LYS A 106 10.61 -8.35 -19.64
C LYS A 106 10.78 -9.34 -20.79
N HIS A 107 10.11 -10.49 -20.71
CA HIS A 107 10.26 -11.60 -21.66
C HIS A 107 8.91 -12.16 -22.13
N TRP A 108 7.82 -11.40 -21.97
CA TRP A 108 6.46 -11.86 -22.30
C TRP A 108 6.25 -11.88 -23.81
N VAL A 109 6.66 -12.98 -24.45
CA VAL A 109 6.42 -13.24 -25.87
C VAL A 109 5.15 -14.09 -26.05
N GLU A 110 4.89 -15.03 -25.13
CA GLU A 110 3.71 -15.90 -25.13
C GLU A 110 3.01 -15.87 -23.75
N ALA A 111 1.69 -16.05 -23.74
CA ALA A 111 0.93 -16.16 -22.50
C ALA A 111 1.12 -17.55 -21.91
N THR A 112 1.79 -17.64 -20.75
CA THR A 112 1.97 -18.89 -20.00
C THR A 112 0.95 -18.97 -18.88
N TRP A 113 0.31 -20.13 -18.73
CA TRP A 113 -0.80 -20.38 -17.81
C TRP A 113 -0.34 -21.09 -16.55
#